data_AF-A0A351BNJ2-F1
#
_entry.id   AF-A0A351BNJ2-F1
#
_cell.length_a   1.000
_cell.length_b   1.000
_cell.length_c   1.000
_cell.angle_alpha   90.00
_cell.angle_beta   90.00
_cell.angle_gamma   90.00
#
_symmetry.space_group_name_H-M   'P 1'
#
loop_
_entity.id
_entity.type
_entity.pdbx_description
1 polymer ?
#
loop_
_entity_poly.entity_id
_entity_poly.type
_entity_poly.pdbx_seq_one_letter_code
_entity_poly.pdbx_strand_id
1 'polypeptide(L)' 'LGRIATEISQSGINIVHVNMDEKHPGLYTTINFTVQVAGRTSLARLMRSLRRLPEVVRIAREQGQTT' A
#
# COMPACT_ATOMS: atom_id res chain seq x y z
N LEU A 1 4.63 1.63 9.63
CA LEU A 1 3.28 1.05 9.43
C LEU A 1 2.16 2.08 9.59
N GLY A 2 1.96 2.66 10.80
CA GLY A 2 0.79 3.50 11.11
C GLY A 2 0.51 4.61 10.10
N ARG A 3 1.54 5.37 9.69
CA ARG A 3 1.39 6.48 8.74
C ARG A 3 0.90 6.03 7.35
N ILE A 4 1.36 4.89 6.85
CA ILE A 4 0.88 4.31 5.57
C ILE A 4 -0.60 3.94 5.65
N ALA A 5 -1.01 3.26 6.72
CA ALA A 5 -2.41 2.88 6.92
C ALA A 5 -3.31 4.11 7.08
N THR A 6 -2.86 5.12 7.82
CA THR A 6 -3.56 6.40 7.96
C THR A 6 -3.75 7.09 6.61
N GLU A 7 -2.69 7.17 5.79
CA GLU A 7 -2.77 7.79 4.46
C GLU A 7 -3.76 7.06 3.53
N ILE A 8 -3.77 5.72 3.55
CA ILE A 8 -4.75 4.94 2.78
C ILE A 8 -6.18 5.24 3.26
N SER A 9 -6.44 5.19 4.56
CA SER A 9 -7.77 5.47 5.12
C SER A 9 -8.25 6.90 4.85
N GLN A 10 -7.35 7.90 4.97
CA GLN A 10 -7.66 9.30 4.66
C GLN A 10 -8.00 9.53 3.19
N SER A 11 -7.51 8.68 2.29
CA SER A 11 -7.87 8.74 0.87
C SER A 11 -9.28 8.17 0.55
N GLY A 12 -10.02 7.71 1.58
CA GLY A 12 -11.35 7.12 1.43
C GLY A 12 -11.32 5.71 0.81
N ILE A 13 -10.16 5.05 0.86
CA ILE A 13 -9.94 3.73 0.26
C ILE A 13 -10.08 2.67 1.34
N ASN A 14 -10.91 1.66 1.06
CA ASN A 14 -11.10 0.54 1.98
C ASN A 14 -9.90 -0.42 1.92
N ILE A 15 -9.38 -0.78 3.09
CA ILE A 15 -8.35 -1.81 3.24
C ILE A 15 -9.07 -3.14 3.50
N VAL A 16 -8.86 -4.11 2.61
CA VAL A 16 -9.47 -5.44 2.70
C VAL A 16 -8.56 -6.40 3.44
N HIS A 17 -7.26 -6.32 3.19
CA HIS A 17 -6.28 -7.20 3.80
C HIS A 17 -4.94 -6.48 3.98
N VAL A 18 -4.24 -6.83 5.06
CA VAL A 18 -2.88 -6.37 5.35
C VAL A 18 -2.07 -7.60 5.69
N ASN A 19 -0.98 -7.83 4.95
CA ASN A 19 -0.02 -8.87 5.23
C ASN A 19 1.38 -8.26 5.36
N MET A 20 2.12 -8.66 6.38
CA MET A 20 3.50 -8.24 6.60
C MET A 20 4.40 -9.46 6.41
N ASP A 21 5.38 -9.35 5.52
CA ASP A 21 6.37 -10.41 5.36
C ASP A 21 7.57 -10.11 6.27
N GLU A 22 7.68 -10.89 7.35
CA GLU A 22 8.76 -10.80 8.34
C GLU A 22 9.90 -11.79 8.06
N LYS A 23 9.88 -12.52 6.93
CA LYS A 23 10.82 -13.63 6.68
C LYS A 23 12.30 -13.26 6.77
N HIS A 24 12.64 -11.98 6.66
CA HIS A 24 14.00 -11.49 6.92
C HIS A 24 13.92 -10.12 7.61
N PRO A 25 14.17 -10.00 8.92
CA PRO A 25 14.30 -8.71 9.60
C PRO A 25 15.60 -8.03 9.15
N GLY A 26 15.57 -7.47 7.93
CA GLY A 26 16.58 -6.57 7.41
C GLY A 26 16.22 -5.11 7.72
N LEU A 27 16.88 -4.17 7.03
CA LEU A 27 16.64 -2.73 7.18
C LEU A 27 15.25 -2.27 6.67
N TYR A 28 14.56 -3.11 5.90
CA TYR A 28 13.28 -2.80 5.29
C TYR A 28 12.26 -3.89 5.59
N THR A 29 11.02 -3.48 5.78
CA THR A 29 9.88 -4.37 5.97
C THR A 29 8.98 -4.30 4.73
N THR A 30 8.61 -5.46 4.20
CA THR A 30 7.63 -5.53 3.09
C THR A 30 6.24 -5.69 3.67
N ILE A 31 5.32 -4.82 3.26
CA ILE A 31 3.91 -4.86 3.66
C ILE A 31 3.05 -4.84 2.41
N ASN A 32 2.17 -5.83 2.30
CA ASN A 32 1.23 -5.98 1.21
C ASN A 32 -0.16 -5.52 1.67
N PHE A 33 -0.69 -4.53 0.98
CA PHE A 33 -2.04 -4.02 1.20
C PHE A 33 -2.95 -4.42 0.04
N THR A 34 -4.02 -5.14 0.35
CA THR A 34 -5.14 -5.32 -0.58
C THR A 34 -6.16 -4.23 -0.30
N VAL A 35 -6.44 -3.41 -1.31
CA VAL A 35 -7.33 -2.26 -1.19
C VAL A 35 -8.39 -2.27 -2.29
N GLN A 36 -9.59 -1.79 -1.96
CA GLN A 36 -10.65 -1.58 -2.94
C GLN A 36 -10.62 -0.13 -3.44
N VAL A 37 -10.43 0.03 -4.74
CA VAL A 37 -10.37 1.36 -5.38
C VAL A 37 -11.50 1.54 -6.37
N ALA A 38 -12.06 2.74 -6.43
CA ALA A 38 -13.13 3.09 -7.38
C ALA A 38 -12.69 3.07 -8.86
N GLY A 39 -11.38 3.05 -9.13
CA GLY A 39 -10.85 2.99 -10.50
C GLY A 39 -9.38 3.39 -10.59
N ARG A 40 -8.86 3.43 -11.83
CA ARG A 40 -7.44 3.68 -12.13
C ARG A 40 -6.95 5.05 -11.62
N THR A 41 -7.77 6.09 -11.71
CA THR A 41 -7.43 7.45 -11.24
C THR A 41 -7.31 7.51 -9.72
N SER A 42 -8.18 6.81 -8.99
CA SER A 42 -8.10 6.74 -7.52
C SER A 42 -6.82 6.01 -7.08
N LEU A 43 -6.54 4.85 -7.69
CA LEU A 43 -5.30 4.11 -7.44
C LEU A 43 -4.05 4.94 -7.72
N ALA A 44 -4.02 5.65 -8.85
CA ALA A 44 -2.88 6.47 -9.20
C ALA A 44 -2.69 7.64 -8.21
N ARG A 45 -3.76 8.21 -7.64
CA ARG A 45 -3.66 9.22 -6.57
C ARG A 45 -3.08 8.61 -5.29
N LEU A 46 -3.60 7.44 -4.87
CA LEU A 46 -3.08 6.72 -3.70
C LEU A 46 -1.59 6.40 -3.85
N MET A 47 -1.20 5.77 -4.97
CA MET A 47 0.20 5.39 -5.24
C MET A 47 1.15 6.59 -5.26
N ARG A 48 0.69 7.76 -5.72
CA ARG A 48 1.48 9.00 -5.65
C ARG A 48 1.59 9.52 -4.23
N SER A 49 0.54 9.43 -3.42
CA SER A 49 0.58 9.85 -2.02
C SER A 49 1.53 9.00 -1.20
N LEU A 50 1.40 7.68 -1.31
CA LEU A 50 2.28 6.74 -0.62
C LEU A 50 3.75 6.92 -1.01
N ARG A 51 4.04 7.22 -2.29
CA ARG A 51 5.42 7.47 -2.75
C ARG A 51 6.05 8.75 -2.17
N ARG A 52 5.25 9.71 -1.69
CA ARG A 52 5.77 10.93 -1.04
C ARG A 52 6.11 10.72 0.43
N LEU A 53 5.68 9.61 1.03
CA LEU A 53 6.00 9.30 2.41
C LEU A 53 7.49 8.94 2.52
N PRO A 54 8.27 9.62 3.38
CA PRO A 54 9.72 9.41 3.46
C PRO A 54 10.09 8.00 3.94
N GLU A 55 9.21 7.32 4.66
CA GLU A 55 9.41 5.93 5.08
C GLU A 55 9.17 4.89 3.96
N VAL A 56 8.62 5.30 2.81
CA VAL A 56 8.35 4.39 1.70
C VAL A 56 9.53 4.38 0.74
N VAL A 57 10.37 3.35 0.86
CA VAL A 57 11.56 3.17 0.02
C VAL A 57 11.18 2.67 -1.37
N ARG A 58 10.20 1.77 -1.46
CA ARG A 58 9.69 1.22 -2.73
C ARG A 58 8.21 0.93 -2.61
N ILE A 59 7.47 1.21 -3.68
CA ILE A 59 6.07 0.81 -3.81
C ILE A 59 5.81 0.33 -5.23
N ALA A 60 5.17 -0.84 -5.32
CA ALA A 60 4.69 -1.43 -6.55
C ALA A 60 3.26 -1.89 -6.36
N ARG A 61 2.48 -1.83 -7.44
CA ARG A 61 1.18 -2.47 -7.49
C ARG A 61 1.43 -3.89 -7.97
N GLU A 62 1.07 -4.89 -7.17
CA GLU A 62 1.03 -6.26 -7.67
C GLU A 62 -0.09 -6.39 -8.71
N GLN A 63 0.22 -7.03 -9.83
CA GLN A 63 -0.79 -7.36 -10.82
C GLN A 63 -1.68 -8.41 -10.16
N GLY A 64 -2.95 -8.07 -9.92
CA GLY A 64 -3.86 -8.94 -9.17
C GLY A 64 -3.83 -10.34 -9.76
N GLN A 65 -3.56 -11.35 -8.93
CA GLN A 65 -3.74 -12.73 -9.34
C GLN A 65 -5.19 -12.86 -9.80
N THR A 66 -5.37 -12.91 -11.12
CA THR A 66 -6.67 -13.11 -11.73
C THR A 66 -6.89 -14.61 -11.62
N THR A 67 -7.48 -15.03 -10.51
CA THR A 67 -8.04 -16.38 -10.38
C THR A 67 -9.47 -16.35 -10.88
#